data_AF-A0A961XY79-F1
#
_entry.id   AF-A0A961XY79-F1
#
_cell.length_a   1.000
_cell.length_b   1.000
_cell.length_c   1.000
_cell.angle_alpha   90.00
_cell.angle_beta   90.00
_cell.angle_gamma   90.00
#
_symmetry.space_group_name_H-M   'P 1'
#
loop_
_entity.id
_entity.type
_entity.pdbx_description
1 polymer ?
#
loop_
_entity_poly.entity_id
_entity_poly.type
_entity_poly.pdbx_seq_one_letter_code
_entity_poly.pdbx_strand_id
1 'polypeptide(L)'
;ERFGTAAVNAYIRPLLDRYISRLSNRLKEEGLPGNLSIMQANGGIMSSRMACEKSVNTVLSGPAAGVIAANYIARLAGHDQVVTCDMGGTSFDAGIIVDGVPLVTSDRDLDFNLPMRIPIIDIHTIGAGGGSIASINEAGMLVVGPRSAGSYPGPIAYGRGGDKPTVTDANVLLGRLSSEQLLAVEGHVDMDAVRAAFAGLGEPLGLSAEQAASSVLRIVNDAMAG
;
A
#
# COMPACT_ATOMS: atom_id res chain seq x y z
N GLU A 1 -24.10 -4.58 13.20
CA GLU A 1 -22.64 -4.66 13.29
C GLU A 1 -22.07 -6.09 13.19
N ARG A 2 -22.47 -7.06 14.02
CA ARG A 2 -22.09 -8.51 13.85
C ARG A 2 -22.32 -9.06 12.44
N PHE A 3 -23.37 -8.56 11.76
CA PHE A 3 -23.69 -8.93 10.38
C PHE A 3 -22.55 -8.58 9.40
N GLY A 4 -21.97 -7.37 9.49
CA GLY A 4 -20.90 -6.94 8.59
C GLY A 4 -19.66 -7.83 8.73
N THR A 5 -19.23 -8.07 9.98
CA THR A 5 -18.11 -8.98 10.26
C THR A 5 -18.37 -10.41 9.77
N ALA A 6 -19.59 -10.93 9.95
CA ALA A 6 -19.96 -12.26 9.44
C ALA A 6 -19.99 -12.31 7.92
N ALA A 7 -20.50 -11.26 7.26
CA ALA A 7 -20.56 -11.15 5.81
C ALA A 7 -19.15 -11.09 5.20
N VAL A 8 -18.26 -10.26 5.74
CA VAL A 8 -16.85 -10.19 5.32
C VAL A 8 -16.17 -11.55 5.50
N ASN A 9 -16.33 -12.19 6.67
CA ASN A 9 -15.74 -13.49 6.92
C ASN A 9 -16.23 -14.54 5.91
N ALA A 10 -17.55 -14.58 5.64
CA ALA A 10 -18.14 -15.52 4.70
C ALA A 10 -17.69 -15.26 3.25
N TYR A 11 -17.50 -14.00 2.88
CA TYR A 11 -17.07 -13.60 1.54
C TYR A 11 -15.61 -14.00 1.26
N ILE A 12 -14.71 -13.74 2.20
CA ILE A 12 -13.26 -13.97 2.02
C ILE A 12 -12.87 -15.43 2.23
N ARG A 13 -13.56 -16.15 3.13
CA ARG A 13 -13.20 -17.51 3.55
C ARG A 13 -12.93 -18.50 2.41
N PRO A 14 -13.76 -18.62 1.37
CA PRO A 14 -13.49 -19.57 0.28
C PRO A 14 -12.22 -19.27 -0.50
N LEU A 15 -11.81 -17.99 -0.59
CA LEU A 15 -10.59 -17.59 -1.28
C LEU A 15 -9.36 -17.90 -0.43
N LEU A 16 -9.38 -17.53 0.86
CA LEU A 16 -8.29 -17.85 1.79
C LEU A 16 -8.10 -19.35 1.97
N ASP A 17 -9.19 -20.10 2.09
CA ASP A 17 -9.11 -21.55 2.28
C ASP A 17 -8.40 -22.25 1.11
N ARG A 18 -8.73 -21.88 -0.13
CA ARG A 18 -8.03 -22.38 -1.32
C ARG A 18 -6.55 -22.00 -1.34
N TYR A 19 -6.23 -20.76 -0.97
CA TYR A 19 -4.85 -20.25 -0.97
C TYR A 19 -4.00 -20.95 0.11
N ILE A 20 -4.46 -20.94 1.36
CA ILE A 20 -3.76 -21.50 2.51
C ILE A 20 -3.59 -23.01 2.35
N SER A 21 -4.61 -23.71 1.86
CA SER A 21 -4.52 -25.16 1.61
C SER A 21 -3.49 -25.48 0.54
N ARG A 22 -3.47 -24.73 -0.57
CA ARG A 22 -2.46 -24.89 -1.63
C ARG A 22 -1.05 -24.63 -1.12
N LEU A 23 -0.86 -23.53 -0.39
CA LEU A 23 0.43 -23.18 0.20
C LEU A 23 0.90 -24.24 1.19
N SER A 24 0.02 -24.68 2.09
CA SER A 24 0.36 -25.71 3.09
C SER A 24 0.72 -27.05 2.45
N ASN A 25 0.02 -27.46 1.41
CA ASN A 25 0.36 -28.69 0.68
C ASN A 25 1.69 -28.55 -0.04
N ARG A 26 1.94 -27.41 -0.70
CA ARG A 26 3.20 -27.18 -1.41
C ARG A 26 4.39 -27.19 -0.45
N LEU A 27 4.28 -26.55 0.70
CA LEU A 27 5.33 -26.57 1.72
C LEU A 27 5.66 -28.00 2.18
N LYS A 28 4.64 -28.86 2.32
CA LYS A 28 4.86 -30.28 2.66
C LYS A 28 5.54 -31.05 1.52
N GLU A 29 5.12 -30.83 0.28
CA GLU A 29 5.75 -31.44 -0.91
C GLU A 29 7.23 -31.06 -1.03
N GLU A 30 7.59 -29.82 -0.70
CA GLU A 30 8.96 -29.31 -0.71
C GLU A 30 9.76 -29.71 0.55
N GLY A 31 9.22 -30.57 1.41
CA GLY A 31 9.94 -31.08 2.59
C GLY A 31 10.07 -30.08 3.74
N LEU A 32 9.16 -29.10 3.85
CA LEU A 32 9.07 -28.15 4.97
C LEU A 32 7.90 -28.54 5.91
N PRO A 33 8.12 -29.46 6.87
CA PRO A 33 7.05 -30.05 7.69
C PRO A 33 6.54 -29.13 8.82
N GLY A 34 6.90 -27.85 8.82
CA GLY A 34 6.55 -26.89 9.87
C GLY A 34 5.08 -26.47 9.86
N ASN A 35 4.62 -25.93 11.00
CA ASN A 35 3.29 -25.33 11.10
C ASN A 35 3.25 -23.97 10.41
N LEU A 36 2.37 -23.82 9.41
CA LEU A 36 2.13 -22.54 8.75
C LEU A 36 1.38 -21.59 9.70
N SER A 37 2.05 -20.50 10.09
CA SER A 37 1.48 -19.42 10.89
C SER A 37 1.07 -18.25 10.00
N ILE A 38 -0.08 -17.66 10.29
CA ILE A 38 -0.70 -16.58 9.53
C ILE A 38 -0.79 -15.34 10.42
N MET A 39 -0.36 -14.19 9.90
CA MET A 39 -0.47 -12.92 10.60
C MET A 39 -1.94 -12.49 10.73
N GLN A 40 -2.28 -11.94 11.89
CA GLN A 40 -3.59 -11.37 12.18
C GLN A 40 -3.54 -9.84 12.11
N ALA A 41 -4.70 -9.25 11.88
CA ALA A 41 -4.93 -7.81 11.90
C ALA A 41 -4.50 -7.14 13.23
N ASN A 42 -4.55 -7.87 14.35
CA ASN A 42 -4.16 -7.38 15.68
C ASN A 42 -2.65 -7.48 15.96
N GLY A 43 -1.83 -7.85 14.96
CA GLY A 43 -0.38 -8.00 15.11
C GLY A 43 0.07 -9.32 15.75
N GLY A 44 -0.85 -10.21 16.12
CA GLY A 44 -0.56 -11.57 16.54
C GLY A 44 -0.49 -12.57 15.38
N ILE A 45 -0.15 -13.82 15.67
CA ILE A 45 -0.18 -14.91 14.68
C ILE A 45 -1.23 -15.96 15.06
N MET A 46 -1.76 -16.67 14.07
CA MET A 46 -2.67 -17.80 14.24
C MET A 46 -2.30 -18.97 13.31
N SER A 47 -2.85 -20.16 13.57
CA SER A 47 -2.64 -21.31 12.68
C SER A 47 -3.36 -21.12 11.34
N SER A 48 -2.85 -21.78 10.30
CA SER A 48 -3.51 -21.88 8.98
C SER A 48 -4.98 -22.31 9.08
N ARG A 49 -5.29 -23.29 9.94
CA ARG A 49 -6.67 -23.72 10.21
C ARG A 49 -7.53 -22.59 10.75
N MET A 50 -7.03 -21.88 11.77
CA MET A 50 -7.76 -20.76 12.36
C MET A 50 -7.97 -19.63 11.36
N ALA A 51 -7.02 -19.39 10.45
CA ALA A 51 -7.15 -18.42 9.38
C ALA A 51 -8.26 -18.77 8.37
N CYS A 52 -8.48 -20.06 8.10
CA CYS A 52 -9.60 -20.50 7.27
C CYS A 52 -10.95 -20.39 8.01
N GLU A 53 -10.99 -20.58 9.34
CA GLU A 53 -12.24 -20.48 10.12
C GLU A 53 -12.61 -19.02 10.43
N LYS A 54 -11.62 -18.19 10.76
CA LYS A 54 -11.73 -16.77 11.15
C LYS A 54 -11.00 -15.87 10.16
N SER A 55 -11.28 -16.05 8.87
CA SER A 55 -10.70 -15.31 7.74
C SER A 55 -10.73 -13.79 7.88
N VAL A 56 -11.76 -13.24 8.50
CA VAL A 56 -11.85 -11.79 8.77
C VAL A 56 -10.67 -11.26 9.59
N ASN A 57 -10.07 -12.08 10.46
CA ASN A 57 -8.90 -11.69 11.25
C ASN A 57 -7.63 -11.46 10.41
N THR A 58 -7.63 -11.79 9.12
CA THR A 58 -6.48 -11.57 8.22
C THR A 58 -6.56 -10.25 7.45
N VAL A 59 -7.70 -9.56 7.51
CA VAL A 59 -7.90 -8.26 6.86
C VAL A 59 -6.88 -7.26 7.42
N LEU A 60 -6.09 -6.63 6.54
CA LEU A 60 -5.02 -5.69 6.90
C LEU A 60 -3.88 -6.30 7.76
N SER A 61 -3.70 -7.62 7.70
CA SER A 61 -2.61 -8.32 8.41
C SER A 61 -1.21 -7.94 7.93
N GLY A 62 -1.04 -7.52 6.67
CA GLY A 62 0.25 -7.07 6.12
C GLY A 62 0.75 -5.80 6.78
N PRO A 63 0.01 -4.67 6.69
CA PRO A 63 0.35 -3.44 7.39
C PRO A 63 0.52 -3.63 8.91
N ALA A 64 -0.34 -4.46 9.53
CA ALA A 64 -0.18 -4.82 10.94
C ALA A 64 1.19 -5.44 11.25
N ALA A 65 1.66 -6.36 10.40
CA ALA A 65 3.01 -6.93 10.53
C ALA A 65 4.10 -5.85 10.46
N GLY A 66 3.95 -4.87 9.57
CA GLY A 66 4.86 -3.74 9.43
C GLY A 66 4.96 -2.92 10.71
N VAL A 67 3.82 -2.58 11.33
CA VAL A 67 3.79 -1.85 12.61
C VAL A 67 4.44 -2.67 13.74
N ILE A 68 4.17 -3.98 13.81
CA ILE A 68 4.80 -4.85 14.82
C ILE A 68 6.32 -4.90 14.65
N ALA A 69 6.81 -5.03 13.42
CA ALA A 69 8.23 -5.03 13.11
C ALA A 69 8.88 -3.68 13.45
N ALA A 70 8.21 -2.58 13.08
CA ALA A 70 8.66 -1.22 13.40
C ALA A 70 8.74 -0.98 14.90
N ASN A 71 7.74 -1.43 15.69
CA ASN A 71 7.80 -1.35 17.15
C ASN A 71 8.99 -2.12 17.72
N TYR A 72 9.24 -3.33 17.23
CA TYR A 72 10.39 -4.12 17.67
C TYR A 72 11.72 -3.39 17.39
N ILE A 73 11.89 -2.85 16.18
CA ILE A 73 13.10 -2.10 15.79
C ILE A 73 13.24 -0.80 16.59
N ALA A 74 12.15 -0.05 16.75
CA ALA A 74 12.10 1.20 17.50
C ALA A 74 12.53 1.01 18.95
N ARG A 75 12.02 -0.04 19.61
CA ARG A 75 12.41 -0.37 20.99
C ARG A 75 13.88 -0.72 21.11
N LEU A 76 14.45 -1.44 20.14
CA LEU A 76 15.89 -1.71 20.10
C LEU A 76 16.71 -0.43 19.89
N ALA A 77 16.17 0.56 19.17
CA ALA A 77 16.77 1.87 18.99
C ALA A 77 16.54 2.84 20.17
N GLY A 78 15.79 2.44 21.20
CA GLY A 78 15.48 3.28 22.36
C GLY A 78 14.35 4.28 22.15
N HIS A 79 13.47 4.02 21.18
CA HIS A 79 12.27 4.82 20.89
C HIS A 79 11.01 4.05 21.25
N ASP A 80 10.14 4.68 22.04
CA ASP A 80 8.84 4.15 22.47
C ASP A 80 7.65 4.96 21.91
N GLN A 81 7.92 6.08 21.25
CA GLN A 81 6.95 6.95 20.58
C GLN A 81 7.31 7.04 19.10
N VAL A 82 6.53 6.39 18.22
CA VAL A 82 6.86 6.27 16.78
C VAL A 82 5.61 6.39 15.92
N VAL A 83 5.73 7.15 14.84
CA VAL A 83 4.82 7.10 13.68
C VAL A 83 5.47 6.20 12.64
N THR A 84 4.77 5.12 12.26
CA THR A 84 5.20 4.20 11.22
C THR A 84 4.56 4.60 9.91
N CYS A 85 5.31 4.59 8.81
CA CYS A 85 4.81 4.91 7.49
C CYS A 85 5.29 3.86 6.49
N ASP A 86 4.36 3.22 5.77
CA ASP A 86 4.64 2.27 4.69
C ASP A 86 3.98 2.76 3.40
N MET A 87 4.79 3.15 2.40
CA MET A 87 4.30 3.61 1.10
C MET A 87 4.54 2.54 0.05
N GLY A 88 3.46 1.95 -0.45
CA GLY A 88 3.49 1.03 -1.58
C GLY A 88 3.24 1.71 -2.92
N GLY A 89 2.96 0.88 -3.94
CA GLY A 89 2.56 1.36 -5.26
C GLY A 89 1.14 1.91 -5.34
N THR A 90 0.28 1.68 -4.35
CA THR A 90 -1.14 2.06 -4.42
C THR A 90 -1.61 2.83 -3.20
N SER A 91 -1.07 2.50 -2.03
CA SER A 91 -1.49 3.07 -0.75
C SER A 91 -0.28 3.50 0.08
N PHE A 92 -0.59 4.33 1.07
CA PHE A 92 0.27 4.73 2.15
C PHE A 92 -0.42 4.35 3.46
N ASP A 93 0.24 3.58 4.29
CA ASP A 93 -0.26 3.08 5.55
C ASP A 93 0.51 3.72 6.71
N ALA A 94 -0.19 4.46 7.57
CA ALA A 94 0.36 5.10 8.76
C ALA A 94 -0.15 4.44 10.03
N GLY A 95 0.74 4.20 10.98
CA GLY A 95 0.43 3.63 12.30
C GLY A 95 1.09 4.40 13.42
N ILE A 96 0.54 4.30 14.63
CA ILE A 96 1.05 5.00 15.82
C ILE A 96 1.41 3.99 16.90
N ILE A 97 2.59 4.18 17.49
CA ILE A 97 3.09 3.44 18.64
C ILE A 97 3.32 4.44 19.77
N VAL A 98 2.71 4.17 20.92
CA VAL A 98 2.80 5.00 22.13
C VAL A 98 3.25 4.10 23.28
N ASP A 99 4.24 4.55 24.06
CA ASP A 99 4.81 3.81 25.19
C ASP A 99 5.27 2.38 24.82
N GLY A 100 5.76 2.22 23.57
CA GLY A 100 6.21 0.93 23.03
C GLY A 100 5.08 -0.05 22.71
N VAL A 101 3.84 0.43 22.67
CA VAL A 101 2.63 -0.35 22.40
C VAL A 101 1.94 0.18 21.13
N PRO A 102 1.80 -0.64 20.07
CA PRO A 102 0.99 -0.29 18.91
C PRO A 102 -0.47 -0.07 19.31
N LEU A 103 -1.10 0.97 18.80
CA LEU A 103 -2.52 1.21 19.04
C LEU A 103 -3.37 0.10 18.40
N VAL A 104 -4.39 -0.34 19.12
CA VAL A 104 -5.36 -1.36 18.66
C VAL A 104 -6.75 -0.78 18.81
N THR A 105 -7.55 -0.88 17.76
CA THR A 105 -8.97 -0.53 17.74
C THR A 105 -9.82 -1.78 17.47
N SER A 106 -11.08 -1.75 17.89
CA SER A 106 -12.09 -2.74 17.50
C SER A 106 -13.11 -2.18 16.52
N ASP A 107 -12.98 -0.90 16.18
CA ASP A 107 -14.04 -0.10 15.58
C ASP A 107 -13.50 0.41 14.25
N ARG A 108 -13.69 -0.40 13.20
CA ARG A 108 -13.20 -0.06 11.88
C ARG A 108 -14.25 -0.32 10.81
N ASP A 109 -14.46 0.70 10.00
CA ASP A 109 -15.20 0.57 8.75
C ASP A 109 -14.21 0.25 7.63
N LEU A 110 -14.51 -0.80 6.87
CA LEU A 110 -13.88 -1.01 5.56
C LEU A 110 -14.53 -0.07 4.54
N ASP A 111 -13.94 0.01 3.34
CA ASP A 111 -14.52 0.73 2.20
C ASP A 111 -16.03 0.45 2.06
N PHE A 112 -16.78 1.47 1.63
CA PHE A 112 -18.25 1.46 1.55
C PHE A 112 -18.97 1.39 2.91
N ASN A 113 -18.33 1.82 4.00
CA ASN A 113 -18.88 1.86 5.36
C ASN A 113 -19.34 0.48 5.85
N LEU A 114 -18.53 -0.55 5.58
CA LEU A 114 -18.82 -1.90 6.05
C LEU A 114 -18.21 -2.11 7.44
N PRO A 115 -19.00 -2.12 8.53
CA PRO A 115 -18.46 -2.18 9.87
C PRO A 115 -17.87 -3.56 10.18
N MET A 116 -16.65 -3.55 10.67
CA MET A 116 -15.89 -4.72 11.10
C MET A 116 -15.51 -4.57 12.58
N ARG A 117 -15.92 -5.55 13.40
CA ARG A 117 -15.67 -5.55 14.85
C ARG A 117 -14.73 -6.70 15.22
N ILE A 118 -13.46 -6.52 14.91
CA ILE A 118 -12.36 -7.39 15.35
C ILE A 118 -11.23 -6.51 15.90
N PRO A 119 -10.43 -6.99 16.87
CA PRO A 119 -9.20 -6.30 17.25
C PRO A 119 -8.28 -6.16 16.03
N ILE A 120 -7.85 -4.93 15.73
CA ILE A 120 -6.99 -4.60 14.61
C ILE A 120 -6.01 -3.49 15.03
N ILE A 121 -4.75 -3.59 14.59
CA ILE A 121 -3.79 -2.50 14.75
C ILE A 121 -4.36 -1.26 14.07
N ASP A 122 -4.35 -0.14 14.77
CA ASP A 122 -4.90 1.10 14.25
C ASP A 122 -3.95 1.67 13.20
N ILE A 123 -4.40 1.60 11.94
CA ILE A 123 -3.61 1.94 10.75
C ILE A 123 -4.49 2.81 9.87
N HIS A 124 -4.05 4.01 9.58
CA HIS A 124 -4.70 4.90 8.63
C HIS A 124 -4.12 4.68 7.24
N THR A 125 -4.98 4.26 6.33
CA THR A 125 -4.61 4.05 4.92
C THR A 125 -5.04 5.26 4.10
N ILE A 126 -4.10 5.86 3.40
CA ILE A 126 -4.31 6.95 2.46
C ILE A 126 -4.14 6.37 1.05
N GLY A 127 -5.05 6.71 0.13
CA GLY A 127 -5.04 6.28 -1.28
C GLY A 127 -3.95 6.95 -2.12
N ALA A 128 -2.73 7.02 -1.58
CA ALA A 128 -1.56 7.68 -2.12
C ALA A 128 -0.39 6.69 -2.12
N GLY A 129 0.11 6.33 -3.30
CA GLY A 129 1.25 5.43 -3.47
C GLY A 129 2.07 5.82 -4.70
N GLY A 130 3.13 5.07 -4.98
CA GLY A 130 4.01 5.34 -6.13
C GLY A 130 3.28 5.32 -7.48
N GLY A 131 2.27 4.46 -7.63
CA GLY A 131 1.44 4.36 -8.81
C GLY A 131 0.24 5.31 -8.83
N SER A 132 0.05 6.18 -7.83
CA SER A 132 -1.05 7.15 -7.84
C SER A 132 -0.95 8.05 -9.06
N ILE A 133 -2.02 8.10 -9.84
CA ILE A 133 -2.08 8.80 -11.12
C ILE A 133 -2.31 10.29 -10.87
N ALA A 134 -1.48 11.12 -11.48
CA ALA A 134 -1.66 12.56 -11.54
C ALA A 134 -2.57 12.93 -12.73
N SER A 135 -3.51 13.84 -12.51
CA SER A 135 -4.41 14.33 -13.56
C SER A 135 -4.95 15.72 -13.23
N ILE A 136 -5.50 16.41 -14.22
CA ILE A 136 -6.29 17.63 -14.01
C ILE A 136 -7.76 17.22 -13.87
N ASN A 137 -8.42 17.65 -12.80
CA ASN A 137 -9.84 17.39 -12.61
C ASN A 137 -10.72 18.37 -13.41
N GLU A 138 -12.04 18.16 -13.37
CA GLU A 138 -13.01 19.01 -14.09
C GLU A 138 -12.99 20.48 -13.65
N ALA A 139 -12.48 20.78 -12.45
CA ALA A 139 -12.31 22.14 -11.94
C ALA A 139 -10.96 22.78 -12.35
N GLY A 140 -10.16 22.12 -13.18
CA GLY A 140 -8.85 22.62 -13.61
C GLY A 140 -7.74 22.48 -12.57
N MET A 141 -7.96 21.72 -11.49
CA MET A 141 -6.98 21.51 -10.43
C MET A 141 -6.15 20.26 -10.66
N LEU A 142 -4.84 20.34 -10.39
CA LEU A 142 -3.96 19.18 -10.31
C LEU A 142 -4.37 18.31 -9.12
N VAL A 143 -4.67 17.04 -9.37
CA VAL A 143 -4.99 16.03 -8.36
C VAL A 143 -4.11 14.80 -8.55
N VAL A 144 -3.81 14.11 -7.45
CA VAL A 144 -3.00 12.88 -7.43
C VAL A 144 -3.78 11.79 -6.71
N GLY A 145 -4.02 10.66 -7.39
CA GLY A 145 -4.94 9.64 -6.89
C GLY A 145 -6.42 10.05 -7.00
N PRO A 146 -7.35 9.27 -6.41
CA PRO A 146 -7.12 7.99 -5.73
C PRO A 146 -6.88 6.83 -6.71
N ARG A 147 -7.00 7.07 -8.02
CA ARG A 147 -6.71 6.04 -9.03
C ARG A 147 -5.22 5.71 -9.04
N SER A 148 -4.91 4.43 -9.08
CA SER A 148 -3.54 3.92 -9.19
C SER A 148 -3.33 3.19 -10.52
N ALA A 149 -2.14 3.33 -11.09
CA ALA A 149 -1.67 2.53 -12.23
C ALA A 149 -1.34 1.08 -11.84
N GLY A 150 -1.33 0.76 -10.53
CA GLY A 150 -1.00 -0.55 -10.00
C GLY A 150 0.44 -0.96 -10.31
N SER A 151 0.68 -2.27 -10.36
CA SER A 151 1.98 -2.85 -10.77
C SER A 151 2.03 -3.21 -12.26
N TYR A 152 0.86 -3.36 -12.91
CA TYR A 152 0.72 -3.64 -14.34
C TYR A 152 -0.54 -2.94 -14.90
N PRO A 153 -0.43 -2.07 -15.92
CA PRO A 153 0.81 -1.68 -16.59
C PRO A 153 1.75 -0.86 -15.69
N GLY A 154 1.25 -0.25 -14.62
CA GLY A 154 2.05 0.53 -13.68
C GLY A 154 2.50 1.89 -14.22
N PRO A 155 3.41 2.57 -13.49
CA PRO A 155 4.07 3.80 -13.92
C PRO A 155 4.62 3.73 -15.35
N ILE A 156 4.68 4.88 -16.05
CA ILE A 156 5.30 4.98 -17.38
C ILE A 156 6.75 4.46 -17.32
N ALA A 157 7.46 4.80 -16.24
CA ALA A 157 8.82 4.37 -15.96
C ALA A 157 8.98 2.86 -15.93
N TYR A 158 7.91 2.07 -15.78
CA TYR A 158 8.01 0.61 -15.82
C TYR A 158 8.16 0.03 -17.23
N GLY A 159 7.88 0.81 -18.29
CA GLY A 159 8.03 0.36 -19.68
C GLY A 159 7.03 -0.71 -20.12
N ARG A 160 5.92 -0.89 -19.39
CA ARG A 160 4.91 -1.95 -19.63
C ARG A 160 3.65 -1.45 -20.33
N GLY A 161 3.73 -0.28 -20.98
CA GLY A 161 2.61 0.36 -21.67
C GLY A 161 1.75 1.27 -20.78
N GLY A 162 2.25 1.66 -19.61
CA GLY A 162 1.63 2.74 -18.82
C GLY A 162 1.80 4.09 -19.53
N ASP A 163 0.74 4.89 -19.56
CA ASP A 163 0.66 6.14 -20.34
C ASP A 163 0.24 7.37 -19.51
N LYS A 164 -0.05 7.17 -18.21
CA LYS A 164 -0.49 8.23 -17.31
C LYS A 164 0.61 8.58 -16.31
N PRO A 165 0.88 9.87 -16.05
CA PRO A 165 1.93 10.27 -15.11
C PRO A 165 1.58 9.82 -13.69
N THR A 166 2.55 9.22 -13.00
CA THR A 166 2.40 8.75 -11.61
C THR A 166 3.41 9.39 -10.66
N VAL A 167 3.27 9.13 -9.35
CA VAL A 167 4.22 9.59 -8.32
C VAL A 167 5.62 8.99 -8.53
N THR A 168 5.72 7.73 -8.95
CA THR A 168 7.01 7.09 -9.30
C THR A 168 7.64 7.79 -10.50
N ASP A 169 6.85 8.11 -11.53
CA ASP A 169 7.35 8.83 -12.71
C ASP A 169 7.87 10.23 -12.34
N ALA A 170 7.19 10.94 -11.43
CA ALA A 170 7.66 12.23 -10.93
C ALA A 170 9.00 12.10 -10.18
N ASN A 171 9.16 11.07 -9.35
CA ASN A 171 10.42 10.82 -8.66
C ASN A 171 11.57 10.48 -9.62
N VAL A 172 11.29 9.72 -10.69
CA VAL A 172 12.27 9.41 -11.74
C VAL A 172 12.63 10.68 -12.52
N LEU A 173 11.65 11.46 -12.97
CA LEU A 173 11.89 12.69 -13.73
C LEU A 173 12.74 13.70 -12.96
N LEU A 174 12.52 13.80 -11.65
CA LEU A 174 13.27 14.69 -10.76
C LEU A 174 14.59 14.10 -10.26
N GLY A 175 14.98 12.91 -10.72
CA GLY A 175 16.24 12.26 -10.36
C GLY A 175 16.32 11.75 -8.91
N ARG A 176 15.17 11.58 -8.24
CA ARG A 176 15.10 10.98 -6.90
C ARG A 176 15.18 9.45 -6.95
N LEU A 177 14.68 8.87 -8.04
CA LEU A 177 14.86 7.46 -8.37
C LEU A 177 15.74 7.34 -9.61
N SER A 178 16.62 6.35 -9.62
CA SER A 178 17.51 6.09 -10.76
C SER A 178 16.72 5.65 -11.98
N SER A 179 16.93 6.34 -13.11
CA SER A 179 16.41 5.94 -14.42
C SER A 179 17.17 4.76 -15.03
N GLU A 180 18.34 4.40 -14.49
CA GLU A 180 19.19 3.31 -14.98
C GLU A 180 18.97 2.00 -14.23
N GLN A 181 18.56 2.07 -12.96
CA GLN A 181 18.54 0.92 -12.05
C GLN A 181 17.23 0.86 -11.25
N LEU A 182 16.09 0.90 -11.94
CA LEU A 182 14.81 0.67 -11.29
C LEU A 182 14.58 -0.85 -11.15
N LEU A 183 14.62 -1.39 -9.93
CA LEU A 183 14.49 -2.84 -9.66
C LEU A 183 13.22 -3.49 -10.25
N ALA A 184 12.17 -2.70 -10.49
CA ALA A 184 10.91 -3.15 -11.07
C ALA A 184 10.95 -3.26 -12.62
N VAL A 185 12.05 -2.90 -13.26
CA VAL A 185 12.16 -2.74 -14.72
C VAL A 185 13.33 -3.56 -15.26
N GLU A 186 13.08 -4.28 -16.36
CA GLU A 186 14.15 -4.86 -17.15
C GLU A 186 14.66 -3.77 -18.10
N GLY A 187 15.78 -3.14 -17.76
CA GLY A 187 16.42 -2.10 -18.57
C GLY A 187 16.22 -0.68 -18.05
N HIS A 188 16.34 0.28 -18.95
CA HIS A 188 16.39 1.72 -18.67
C HIS A 188 15.00 2.35 -18.80
N VAL A 189 14.74 3.39 -18.02
CA VAL A 189 13.50 4.18 -18.14
C VAL A 189 13.54 5.04 -19.40
N ASP A 190 12.45 5.02 -20.17
CA ASP A 190 12.22 5.99 -21.25
C ASP A 190 11.90 7.37 -20.65
N MET A 191 12.97 8.15 -20.45
CA MET A 191 12.87 9.49 -19.87
C MET A 191 12.11 10.47 -20.75
N ASP A 192 12.09 10.26 -22.07
CA ASP A 192 11.38 11.14 -22.99
C ASP A 192 9.87 10.90 -22.90
N ALA A 193 9.43 9.64 -22.79
CA ALA A 193 8.04 9.31 -22.52
C ALA A 193 7.54 9.88 -21.19
N VAL A 194 8.35 9.75 -20.13
CA VAL A 194 8.03 10.34 -18.81
C VAL A 194 7.93 11.86 -18.91
N ARG A 195 8.92 12.53 -19.51
CA ARG A 195 8.93 14.00 -19.65
C ARG A 195 7.76 14.49 -20.50
N ALA A 196 7.42 13.80 -21.59
CA ALA A 196 6.30 14.14 -22.46
C ALA A 196 4.96 14.07 -21.70
N ALA A 197 4.76 13.03 -20.88
CA ALA A 197 3.55 12.90 -20.07
C ALA A 197 3.41 14.04 -19.04
N PHE A 198 4.50 14.44 -18.39
CA PHE A 198 4.49 15.59 -17.47
C PHE A 198 4.37 16.93 -18.18
N ALA A 199 4.90 17.08 -19.39
CA ALA A 199 4.69 18.27 -20.21
C ALA A 199 3.19 18.44 -20.55
N GLY A 200 2.52 17.37 -20.97
CA GLY A 200 1.08 17.38 -21.24
C GLY A 200 0.23 17.64 -19.99
N LEU A 201 0.68 17.15 -18.81
CA LEU A 201 0.03 17.46 -17.54
C LEU A 201 0.22 18.94 -17.13
N GLY A 202 1.39 19.51 -17.40
CA GLY A 202 1.77 20.87 -17.01
C GLY A 202 1.24 21.97 -17.94
N GLU A 203 1.03 21.68 -19.22
CA GLU A 203 0.60 22.65 -20.24
C GLU A 203 -0.67 23.43 -19.84
N PRO A 204 -1.78 22.80 -19.38
CA PRO A 204 -2.98 23.52 -18.95
C PRO A 204 -2.77 24.44 -17.73
N LEU A 205 -1.69 24.22 -16.97
CA LEU A 205 -1.34 24.94 -15.76
C LEU A 205 -0.24 25.98 -15.97
N GLY A 206 0.32 26.07 -17.19
CA GLY A 206 1.49 26.93 -17.47
C GLY A 206 2.77 26.47 -16.77
N LEU A 207 2.91 25.17 -16.51
CA LEU A 207 4.07 24.58 -15.83
C LEU A 207 4.95 23.80 -16.81
N SER A 208 6.27 23.81 -16.59
CA SER A 208 7.19 22.86 -17.22
C SER A 208 6.93 21.43 -16.73
N ALA A 209 7.47 20.43 -17.43
CA ALA A 209 7.38 19.03 -17.01
C ALA A 209 7.94 18.82 -15.59
N GLU A 210 9.10 19.40 -15.28
CA GLU A 210 9.74 19.32 -13.97
C GLU A 210 8.92 20.05 -12.88
N GLN A 211 8.32 21.20 -13.20
CA GLN A 211 7.44 21.92 -12.28
C GLN A 211 6.15 21.15 -12.00
N ALA A 212 5.57 20.51 -13.01
CA ALA A 212 4.41 19.63 -12.86
C ALA A 212 4.75 18.41 -11.98
N ALA A 213 5.88 17.74 -12.24
CA ALA A 213 6.35 16.63 -11.42
C ALA A 213 6.61 17.05 -9.97
N SER A 214 7.25 18.20 -9.75
CA SER A 214 7.46 18.73 -8.41
C SER A 214 6.13 19.03 -7.70
N SER A 215 5.13 19.50 -8.43
CA SER A 215 3.79 19.78 -7.88
C SER A 215 3.05 18.50 -7.52
N VAL A 216 3.18 17.45 -8.32
CA VAL A 216 2.65 16.11 -8.00
C VAL A 216 3.25 15.58 -6.70
N LEU A 217 4.57 15.68 -6.53
CA LEU A 217 5.22 15.25 -5.29
C LEU A 217 4.80 16.10 -4.08
N ARG A 218 4.57 17.40 -4.26
CA ARG A 218 4.07 18.25 -3.18
C ARG A 218 2.66 17.81 -2.75
N ILE A 219 1.74 17.63 -3.70
CA ILE A 219 0.35 17.23 -3.41
C ILE A 219 0.29 15.88 -2.70
N VAL A 220 1.05 14.87 -3.16
CA VAL A 220 1.03 13.56 -2.52
C VAL A 220 1.65 13.61 -1.12
N ASN A 221 2.71 14.40 -0.93
CA ASN A 221 3.33 14.58 0.39
C ASN A 221 2.40 15.31 1.37
N ASP A 222 1.74 16.38 0.92
CA ASP A 222 0.77 17.12 1.74
C ASP A 222 -0.39 16.19 2.15
N ALA A 223 -0.89 15.37 1.23
CA ALA A 223 -1.92 14.37 1.54
C ALA A 223 -1.46 13.31 2.55
N MET A 224 -0.19 12.88 2.50
CA MET A 224 0.36 11.90 3.45
C MET A 224 0.71 12.51 4.81
N ALA A 225 1.08 13.79 4.85
CA ALA A 225 1.44 14.50 6.08
C ALA A 225 0.22 14.83 6.95
N GLY A 226 -0.96 14.98 6.35
CA GLY A 226 -2.22 15.30 7.03
C GLY A 226 -2.55 16.79 7.01
#